data_AF-A0A2S0XQU2-F1
#
_entry.id   AF-A0A2S0XQU2-F1
#
_cell.length_a   1.000
_cell.length_b   1.000
_cell.length_c   1.000
_cell.angle_alpha   90.00
_cell.angle_beta   90.00
_cell.angle_gamma   90.00
#
_symmetry.space_group_name_H-M   'P 1'
#
loop_
_entity.id
_entity.type
_entity.pdbx_description
1 polymer ?
#
loop_
_entity_poly.entity_id
_entity_poly.type
_entity_poly.pdbx_seq_one_letter_code
_entity_poly.pdbx_strand_id
1 'polypeptide(L)' 'MKWVILIAGVFLFFNGMFTRTYSFENENPARHCYQMDYIGLYGCFGSPMMPTLIAWGATLIGAGLIALSVIRGKQKSA' A
#
# COMPACT_ATOMS: atom_id res chain seq x y z
N MET A 1 0.58 0.10 24.01
CA MET A 1 0.59 0.74 22.67
C MET A 1 1.74 0.30 21.75
N LYS A 2 3.00 0.14 22.20
CA LYS A 2 4.12 -0.28 21.33
C LYS A 2 3.85 -1.56 20.52
N TRP A 3 3.35 -2.61 21.18
CA TRP A 3 2.98 -3.87 20.52
C TRP A 3 1.83 -3.73 19.53
N VAL A 4 0.86 -2.84 19.81
CA VAL A 4 -0.27 -2.60 18.90
C VAL A 4 0.21 -2.00 17.57
N ILE A 5 1.14 -1.04 17.62
CA ILE A 5 1.70 -0.40 16.42
C ILE A 5 2.52 -1.41 15.61
N LEU A 6 3.32 -2.25 16.28
CA LEU A 6 4.10 -3.30 15.61
C LEU A 6 3.18 -4.34 14.95
N ILE A 7 2.16 -4.81 15.66
CA ILE A 7 1.18 -5.78 15.14
C ILE A 7 0.44 -5.19 13.94
N ALA A 8 -0.02 -3.94 14.03
CA ALA A 8 -0.66 -3.24 12.91
C ALA A 8 0.29 -3.08 11.71
N GLY A 9 1.55 -2.74 11.96
CA GLY A 9 2.58 -2.63 10.92
C GLY A 9 2.84 -3.95 10.20
N VAL A 10 3.00 -5.05 10.96
CA VAL A 10 3.16 -6.40 10.40
C VAL A 10 1.93 -6.83 9.61
N PHE A 11 0.73 -6.59 10.15
CA PHE A 11 -0.52 -6.92 9.47
C PHE A 11 -0.63 -6.20 8.12
N LEU A 12 -0.37 -4.89 8.07
CA LEU A 12 -0.42 -4.10 6.84
C LEU A 12 0.69 -4.45 5.85
N PHE A 13 1.88 -4.82 6.36
CA PHE A 13 3.00 -5.21 5.51
C PHE A 13 2.70 -6.50 4.72
N PHE A 14 2.09 -7.50 5.39
CA PHE A 14 1.77 -8.79 4.78
C PHE A 14 0.37 -8.85 4.14
N ASN A 15 -0.57 -7.97 4.52
CA ASN A 15 -1.81 -7.76 3.77
C ASN A 15 -1.60 -6.75 2.63
N GLY A 16 -0.59 -7.01 1.80
CA GLY A 16 -0.50 -6.35 0.50
C GLY A 16 -1.74 -6.67 -0.30
N MET A 17 -2.50 -5.64 -0.70
CA MET A 17 -3.73 -5.83 -1.46
C MET A 17 -3.37 -6.41 -2.83
N PHE A 18 -3.95 -7.55 -3.19
CA PHE A 18 -3.87 -8.04 -4.56
C PHE A 18 -4.66 -7.09 -5.45
N THR A 19 -3.97 -6.46 -6.40
CA THR A 19 -4.56 -5.52 -7.34
C THR A 19 -4.34 -6.03 -8.74
N ARG A 20 -5.37 -5.92 -9.57
CA ARG A 20 -5.23 -6.07 -11.02
C ARG A 20 -5.17 -4.70 -11.64
N THR A 21 -4.12 -4.44 -12.40
CA THR A 21 -3.97 -3.20 -13.17
C THR A 21 -4.28 -3.46 -14.64
N TYR A 22 -4.98 -2.53 -15.26
CA TYR A 22 -5.37 -2.56 -16.66
C TYR A 22 -5.04 -1.22 -17.30
N SER A 23 -4.57 -1.21 -18.54
CA SER A 23 -4.27 0.02 -19.29
C SER A 23 -4.98 0.01 -20.63
N PHE A 24 -5.63 1.13 -20.96
CA PHE A 24 -6.30 1.34 -22.24
C PHE A 24 -5.48 2.34 -23.06
N GLU A 25 -4.50 1.83 -23.81
CA GLU A 25 -3.61 2.64 -24.66
C GLU A 25 -4.32 3.29 -25.86
N ASN A 26 -5.43 2.71 -26.30
CA ASN A 26 -6.21 3.22 -27.44
C ASN A 26 -7.25 4.29 -27.06
N GLU A 27 -7.44 4.61 -25.77
CA GLU A 27 -8.33 5.69 -25.33
C GLU A 27 -7.57 7.01 -25.22
N ASN A 28 -8.19 8.14 -25.61
CA ASN A 28 -7.61 9.47 -25.45
C ASN A 28 -8.44 10.32 -24.47
N PRO A 29 -7.89 10.75 -23.31
CA PRO A 29 -6.53 10.47 -22.83
C PRO A 29 -6.37 9.02 -22.33
N ALA A 30 -5.13 8.50 -22.40
CA ALA A 30 -4.79 7.15 -21.93
C ALA A 30 -5.20 6.95 -20.46
N ARG A 31 -5.87 5.83 -20.18
CA ARG A 31 -6.36 5.51 -18.83
C ARG A 31 -5.64 4.29 -18.26
N HIS A 32 -5.22 4.42 -17.01
CA HIS A 32 -4.64 3.36 -16.20
C HIS A 32 -5.60 3.05 -15.05
N CYS A 33 -6.28 1.92 -15.16
CA CYS A 33 -7.29 1.47 -14.23
C CYS A 33 -6.75 0.38 -13.29
N TYR A 34 -7.34 0.27 -12.12
CA TYR A 34 -7.02 -0.77 -11.15
C TYR A 34 -8.28 -1.31 -10.50
N GLN A 35 -8.23 -2.57 -10.12
CA GLN A 35 -9.28 -3.28 -9.41
C GLN A 35 -8.69 -3.99 -8.20
N MET A 36 -9.31 -3.76 -7.04
CA MET A 36 -8.99 -4.37 -5.75
C MET A 36 -10.03 -5.43 -5.46
N ASP A 37 -9.80 -6.65 -5.93
CA ASP A 37 -10.81 -7.73 -5.89
C ASP A 37 -11.32 -8.01 -4.47
N TYR A 38 -10.44 -7.90 -3.47
CA TYR A 38 -10.78 -8.23 -2.08
C TYR A 38 -11.70 -7.20 -1.39
N ILE A 39 -11.69 -5.95 -1.85
CA ILE A 39 -12.49 -4.85 -1.25
C ILE A 39 -13.44 -4.18 -2.24
N GLY A 40 -13.54 -4.68 -3.47
CA GLY A 40 -14.42 -4.15 -4.51
C GLY A 40 -14.11 -2.71 -4.93
N LEU A 41 -12.88 -2.24 -4.75
CA LEU A 41 -12.47 -0.88 -5.13
C LEU A 41 -11.97 -0.84 -6.58
N TYR A 42 -12.53 0.08 -7.36
CA TYR A 42 -12.16 0.31 -8.76
C TYR A 42 -11.87 1.78 -8.98
N GLY A 43 -10.86 2.10 -9.78
CA GLY A 43 -10.57 3.47 -10.18
C GLY A 43 -9.65 3.55 -11.39
N CYS A 44 -9.66 4.70 -12.06
CA CYS A 44 -8.83 4.98 -13.22
C CYS A 44 -8.13 6.32 -13.06
N PHE A 45 -6.86 6.36 -13.46
CA PHE A 45 -6.04 7.57 -13.45
C PHE A 45 -5.43 7.80 -14.83
N GLY A 46 -5.13 9.05 -15.17
CA GLY A 46 -4.36 9.38 -16.37
C GLY A 46 -2.84 9.12 -16.24
N SER A 47 -2.38 8.68 -15.06
CA SER A 47 -0.97 8.37 -14.80
C SER A 47 -0.78 6.89 -14.50
N PRO A 48 0.24 6.22 -15.10
CA PRO A 48 0.54 4.82 -14.83
C PRO A 48 1.10 4.57 -13.43
N MET A 49 1.58 5.62 -12.74
CA MET A 49 2.19 5.49 -11.43
C MET A 49 1.15 5.32 -10.31
N MET A 50 -0.04 5.89 -10.47
CA MET A 50 -1.07 5.91 -9.42
C MET A 50 -1.59 4.50 -9.07
N PRO A 51 -1.92 3.62 -10.03
CA PRO A 51 -2.29 2.23 -9.73
C PRO A 51 -1.24 1.51 -8.88
N THR A 52 0.04 1.70 -9.21
CA THR A 52 1.17 1.08 -8.53
C THR A 52 1.28 1.62 -7.09
N LEU A 53 1.24 2.93 -6.89
CA LEU A 53 1.30 3.52 -5.54
C LEU A 53 0.17 3.03 -4.62
N ILE A 54 -1.05 2.91 -5.14
CA ILE A 54 -2.18 2.41 -4.36
C ILE A 54 -1.98 0.93 -4.02
N ALA A 55 -1.49 0.13 -4.96
CA ALA A 55 -1.19 -1.29 -4.73
C ALA A 55 -0.19 -1.50 -3.59
N TRP A 56 0.87 -0.69 -3.55
CA TRP A 56 1.92 -0.79 -2.53
C TRP A 56 1.60 0.00 -1.25
N GLY A 57 0.54 0.81 -1.23
CA GLY A 57 0.27 1.75 -0.15
C GLY A 57 0.18 1.09 1.23
N ALA A 58 -0.58 -0.01 1.35
CA ALA A 58 -0.70 -0.76 2.60
C ALA A 58 0.65 -1.31 3.07
N THR A 59 1.41 -1.92 2.15
CA THR A 59 2.73 -2.49 2.44
C THR A 59 3.73 -1.43 2.88
N LEU A 60 3.75 -0.27 2.21
CA LEU A 60 4.64 0.85 2.56
C LEU A 60 4.30 1.43 3.93
N ILE A 61 3.02 1.61 4.24
CA ILE A 61 2.56 2.06 5.56
C ILE A 61 2.97 1.02 6.62
N GLY A 62 2.75 -0.26 6.36
CA GLY A 62 3.15 -1.35 7.24
C GLY A 62 4.65 -1.34 7.55
N ALA A 63 5.48 -1.22 6.51
CA ALA A 63 6.94 -1.10 6.65
C ALA A 63 7.34 0.10 7.52
N GLY A 64 6.71 1.26 7.30
CA GLY A 64 6.95 2.46 8.10
C GLY A 64 6.62 2.29 9.58
N LEU A 65 5.49 1.64 9.90
CA LEU A 65 5.09 1.36 11.28
C LEU A 65 6.04 0.37 11.97
N ILE A 66 6.52 -0.65 11.25
CA ILE A 66 7.53 -1.59 11.75
C ILE A 66 8.83 -0.83 12.05
N ALA A 67 9.34 -0.04 11.10
CA ALA A 67 10.57 0.73 11.26
C ALA A 67 10.47 1.70 12.46
N LEU A 68 9.37 2.45 12.56
CA LEU A 68 9.10 3.35 13.70
C LEU A 68 9.13 2.59 15.04
N SER A 69 8.55 1.40 15.08
CA SER A 69 8.50 0.56 16.28
C SER A 69 9.90 0.08 16.69
N VAL A 70 10.73 -0.31 15.72
CA VAL A 70 12.13 -0.72 15.94
C VAL A 70 12.97 0.45 16.45
N ILE A 71 12.89 1.62 15.81
CA ILE A 71 13.65 2.82 16.20
C ILE A 71 13.28 3.24 17.63
N ARG A 72 11.98 3.34 17.93
CA ARG A 72 11.48 3.64 19.29
C ARG A 72 11.82 2.55 20.29
N GLY A 73 12.00 1.30 19.84
CA GLY A 73 12.55 0.19 20.61
C GLY A 73 13.95 0.51 21.10
N LYS A 74 14.86 0.74 20.15
CA LYS A 74 16.28 1.01 20.41
C LYS A 74 16.52 2.24 21.28
N GLN A 75 15.79 3.34 21.03
CA GLN A 75 15.91 4.58 21.80
C GLN A 75 15.50 4.45 23.28
N LYS A 76 14.73 3.42 23.64
CA LYS A 76 14.25 3.22 25.01
C LYS A 76 15.13 2.26 25.82
N SER A 77 16.08 1.61 25.16
CA SER A 77 17.04 0.66 25.75
C SER A 77 18.44 1.25 25.90
N ALA A 78 18.66 2.48 25.39
CA ALA A 78 19.80 3.33 25.68
C ALA A 78 19.44 4.30 26.80
#